data_AF-A0AAU8I746-F1
#
_entry.id   AF-A0AAU8I746-F1
#
_cell.length_a   1.000
_cell.length_b   1.000
_cell.length_c   1.000
_cell.angle_alpha   90.00
_cell.angle_beta   90.00
_cell.angle_gamma   90.00
#
_symmetry.space_group_name_H-M   'P 1'
#
loop_
_entity.id
_entity.type
_entity.pdbx_description
1 polymer ?
#
loop_
_entity_poly.entity_id
_entity_poly.type
_entity_poly.pdbx_seq_one_letter_code
_entity_poly.pdbx_strand_id
1 'polypeptide(L)'
;MGYEYRLTFAGADPAKTRHAIGQLPGVEHADARDAGAAAALARPMPDAVMWCTADGLSFCANTSEGLRCLGTVIARLTSTFGTVEVAELE
;
A
#
# COMPACT_ATOMS: atom_id res chain seq x y z
N MET A 1 -4.03 -6.34 15.73
CA MET A 1 -4.76 -6.89 14.57
C MET A 1 -4.93 -5.72 13.62
N GLY A 2 -4.22 -5.72 12.50
CA GLY A 2 -4.31 -4.67 11.49
C GLY A 2 -5.40 -4.98 10.47
N TYR A 3 -5.84 -3.98 9.72
CA TYR A 3 -6.76 -4.15 8.59
C TYR A 3 -5.98 -4.26 7.29
N GLU A 4 -6.22 -5.31 6.51
CA GLU A 4 -5.57 -5.52 5.22
C GLU A 4 -6.51 -5.13 4.08
N TYR A 5 -5.98 -4.41 3.09
CA TYR A 5 -6.69 -3.95 1.91
C TYR A 5 -5.90 -4.27 0.65
N ARG A 6 -6.61 -4.61 -0.43
CA ARG A 6 -6.09 -4.69 -1.79
C ARG A 6 -6.66 -3.57 -2.64
N LEU A 7 -5.78 -2.82 -3.29
CA LEU A 7 -6.14 -1.76 -4.24
C LEU A 7 -5.77 -2.18 -5.66
N THR A 8 -6.76 -2.18 -6.55
CA THR A 8 -6.62 -2.59 -7.96
C THR A 8 -6.97 -1.43 -8.89
N PHE A 9 -6.29 -1.32 -10.02
CA PHE A 9 -6.46 -0.22 -10.97
C PHE A 9 -6.69 -0.77 -12.37
N ALA A 10 -7.67 -0.23 -13.10
CA ALA A 10 -8.15 -0.79 -14.39
C ALA A 10 -7.12 -0.76 -15.54
N GLY A 11 -6.04 0.02 -15.42
CA GLY A 11 -5.02 0.19 -16.47
C GLY A 11 -3.61 0.41 -15.94
N ALA A 12 -3.30 -0.15 -14.77
CA ALA A 12 -1.99 0.04 -14.13
C ALA A 12 -0.86 -0.62 -14.94
N ASP A 13 -0.04 0.23 -15.54
CA ASP A 13 1.30 -0.17 -15.97
C ASP A 13 2.20 -0.35 -14.73
N PRO A 14 2.87 -1.50 -14.54
CA PRO A 14 3.67 -1.77 -13.35
C PRO A 14 4.75 -0.71 -13.06
N ALA A 15 5.37 -0.12 -14.08
CA ALA A 15 6.39 0.91 -13.90
C ALA A 15 5.75 2.23 -13.43
N LYS A 16 4.60 2.62 -14.00
CA LYS A 16 3.84 3.78 -13.54
C LYS A 16 3.33 3.59 -12.12
N THR A 17 2.83 2.41 -11.77
CA THR A 17 2.38 2.07 -10.41
C THR A 17 3.52 2.24 -9.41
N ARG A 18 4.70 1.63 -9.66
CA ARG A 18 5.88 1.81 -8.81
C ARG A 18 6.30 3.27 -8.68
N HIS A 19 6.30 4.02 -9.79
CA HIS A 19 6.66 5.44 -9.79
C HIS A 19 5.71 6.26 -8.91
N ALA A 20 4.39 6.09 -9.07
CA ALA A 20 3.39 6.81 -8.28
C ALA A 20 3.47 6.47 -6.79
N ILE A 21 3.79 5.22 -6.48
CA ILE A 21 3.96 4.74 -5.10
C ILE A 21 5.21 5.35 -4.45
N GLY A 22 6.32 5.45 -5.19
CA GLY A 22 7.53 6.11 -4.71
C GLY A 22 7.35 7.61 -4.44
N GLN A 23 6.26 8.22 -4.89
CA GLN A 23 5.90 9.62 -4.59
C GLN A 23 5.01 9.76 -3.36
N LEU A 24 4.58 8.66 -2.73
CA LEU A 24 3.76 8.70 -1.51
C LEU A 24 4.65 8.95 -0.28
N PRO A 25 4.38 10.02 0.49
CA PRO A 25 5.16 10.30 1.70
C PRO A 25 4.97 9.18 2.73
N GLY A 26 6.08 8.70 3.30
CA GLY A 26 6.05 7.67 4.34
C GLY A 26 5.92 6.23 3.82
N VAL A 27 6.01 6.00 2.50
CA VAL A 27 5.99 4.66 1.92
C VAL A 27 7.43 4.18 1.66
N GLU A 28 7.91 3.23 2.46
CA GLU A 28 9.10 2.45 2.13
C GLU A 28 8.69 1.37 1.11
N HIS A 29 9.27 1.43 -0.10
CA HIS A 29 9.00 0.43 -1.14
C HIS A 29 9.68 -0.90 -0.79
N ALA A 30 8.96 -1.78 -0.09
CA ALA A 30 9.42 -3.14 0.14
C ALA A 30 9.15 -3.99 -1.10
N ASP A 31 10.18 -4.16 -1.94
CA ASP A 31 10.15 -5.18 -2.99
C ASP A 31 10.05 -6.56 -2.30
N ALA A 32 8.87 -7.19 -2.43
CA ALA A 32 8.49 -8.48 -1.87
C ALA A 32 8.11 -8.53 -0.38
N ARG A 33 6.91 -9.09 -0.12
CA ARG A 33 6.37 -9.43 1.21
C ARG A 33 7.30 -10.37 2.00
N ASP A 34 8.15 -11.12 1.29
CA ASP A 34 9.06 -12.13 1.87
C ASP A 34 10.31 -11.57 2.56
N ALA A 35 10.79 -10.37 2.21
CA ALA A 35 11.98 -9.79 2.84
C ALA A 35 11.64 -8.89 4.05
N GLY A 36 10.42 -8.39 4.13
CA GLY A 36 9.99 -7.42 5.15
C GLY A 36 9.70 -8.03 6.53
N ALA A 37 9.33 -9.31 6.60
CA ALA A 37 8.98 -9.96 7.87
C ALA A 37 10.18 -10.08 8.82
N ALA A 38 11.40 -10.29 8.30
CA ALA A 38 12.61 -10.45 9.11
C ALA A 38 13.20 -9.10 9.55
N ALA A 39 13.10 -8.05 8.72
CA ALA A 39 13.61 -6.72 9.05
C ALA A 39 12.67 -5.91 9.98
N ALA A 40 11.36 -6.22 9.97
CA ALA A 40 10.36 -5.53 10.79
C ALA A 40 10.41 -5.89 12.29
N LEU A 41 11.04 -7.00 12.68
CA LEU A 41 11.07 -7.47 14.07
C LEU A 41 11.90 -6.59 15.03
N ALA A 42 12.71 -5.67 14.50
CA ALA A 42 13.55 -4.76 15.31
C ALA A 42 13.05 -3.30 15.37
N ARG A 43 12.02 -2.94 14.58
CA ARG A 43 11.44 -1.58 14.57
C ARG A 43 10.06 -1.61 15.23
N PRO A 44 9.61 -0.50 15.86
CA PRO A 44 8.21 -0.36 16.25
C PRO A 44 7.32 -0.64 15.03
N MET A 45 6.29 -1.47 15.20
CA MET A 45 5.35 -1.77 14.13
C MET A 45 4.77 -0.45 13.59
N PRO A 46 4.97 -0.12 12.31
CA PRO A 46 4.55 1.16 11.76
C PRO A 46 3.03 1.26 11.69
N ASP A 47 2.49 2.48 11.70
CA ASP A 47 1.04 2.73 11.64
C ASP A 47 0.38 2.13 10.38
N ALA A 48 1.11 2.08 9.27
CA ALA A 48 0.72 1.38 8.06
C ALA A 48 1.93 0.83 7.30
N VAL A 49 1.70 -0.20 6.49
CA VAL A 49 2.68 -0.76 5.55
C VAL A 49 2.01 -0.99 4.20
N MET A 50 2.78 -0.89 3.13
CA MET A 50 2.27 -1.02 1.77
C MET A 50 3.23 -1.86 0.92
N TRP A 51 2.69 -2.74 0.08
CA TRP A 51 3.46 -3.60 -0.81
C TRP A 51 2.86 -3.61 -2.21
N CYS A 52 3.71 -3.52 -3.22
CA CYS A 52 3.32 -3.86 -4.59
C CYS A 52 3.27 -5.37 -4.76
N THR A 53 2.19 -5.87 -5.35
CA THR A 53 2.01 -7.28 -5.72
C THR A 53 1.66 -7.36 -7.21
N ALA A 54 1.64 -8.57 -7.77
CA ALA A 54 1.20 -8.78 -9.15
C ALA A 54 -0.28 -8.38 -9.36
N ASP A 55 -1.10 -8.51 -8.31
CA ASP A 55 -2.54 -8.29 -8.35
C ASP A 55 -2.94 -6.84 -7.99
N GLY A 56 -1.96 -5.96 -7.77
CA GLY A 56 -2.19 -4.59 -7.33
C GLY A 56 -1.42 -4.27 -6.05
N LEU A 57 -1.98 -3.41 -5.23
CA LEU A 57 -1.32 -2.87 -4.04
C LEU A 57 -1.95 -3.43 -2.76
N SER A 58 -1.14 -4.05 -1.90
CA SER A 58 -1.54 -4.47 -0.57
C SER A 58 -1.24 -3.36 0.43
N PHE A 59 -2.20 -2.97 1.25
CA PHE A 59 -2.05 -1.97 2.30
C PHE A 59 -2.51 -2.56 3.63
N CYS A 60 -1.67 -2.48 4.66
CA CYS A 60 -2.03 -2.92 6.01
C CYS A 60 -1.99 -1.73 6.96
N ALA A 61 -3.11 -1.43 7.62
CA ALA A 61 -3.19 -0.43 8.68
C ALA A 61 -3.11 -1.12 10.05
N ASN A 62 -2.15 -0.72 10.89
CA ASN A 62 -1.98 -1.23 12.25
C ASN A 62 -2.63 -0.31 13.31
N THR A 63 -2.93 0.94 12.96
CA THR A 63 -3.55 1.94 13.83
C THR A 63 -4.58 2.79 13.08
N SER A 64 -5.31 3.65 13.82
CA SER A 64 -6.24 4.61 13.23
C SER A 64 -5.57 5.64 12.30
N GLU A 65 -4.31 5.98 12.56
CA GLU A 65 -3.54 6.85 11.66
C GLU A 65 -3.24 6.13 10.34
N GLY A 66 -2.95 4.82 10.40
CA GLY A 66 -2.82 3.98 9.20
C GLY A 66 -4.08 3.99 8.33
N LEU A 67 -5.27 3.93 8.94
CA LEU A 67 -6.54 4.04 8.21
C LEU A 67 -6.73 5.42 7.57
N ARG A 68 -6.31 6.51 8.22
CA ARG A 68 -6.33 7.84 7.60
C ARG A 68 -5.40 7.93 6.39
N CYS A 69 -4.23 7.30 6.48
CA CYS A 69 -3.30 7.20 5.34
C CYS A 69 -3.92 6.49 4.14
N LEU A 70 -4.76 5.46 4.35
CA LEU A 70 -5.44 4.74 3.26
C LEU A 70 -6.25 5.69 2.37
N GLY A 71 -7.00 6.62 2.97
CA GLY A 71 -7.78 7.62 2.20
C GLY A 71 -6.91 8.50 1.31
N THR A 72 -5.76 8.96 1.83
CA THR A 72 -4.78 9.76 1.07
C THR A 72 -4.18 8.95 -0.08
N VAL A 73 -3.85 7.69 0.16
CA VAL A 73 -3.32 6.76 -0.86
C VAL A 73 -4.35 6.55 -1.97
N ILE A 74 -5.60 6.25 -1.63
CA ILE A 74 -6.69 6.08 -2.61
C ILE A 74 -6.86 7.35 -3.45
N ALA A 75 -6.93 8.53 -2.82
CA ALA A 75 -7.11 9.79 -3.53
C ALA A 75 -5.97 10.06 -4.53
N ARG A 76 -4.71 9.82 -4.11
CA ARG A 76 -3.54 10.04 -4.96
C ARG A 76 -3.50 9.05 -6.12
N LEU A 77 -3.73 7.77 -5.85
CA LEU A 77 -3.76 6.72 -6.87
C LEU A 77 -4.92 6.95 -7.84
N THR A 78 -6.07 7.40 -7.36
CA THR A 78 -7.22 7.75 -8.21
C THR A 78 -6.89 8.90 -9.16
N SER A 79 -6.23 9.95 -8.66
CA SER A 79 -5.80 11.07 -9.50
C SER A 79 -4.75 10.68 -10.56
N THR A 80 -4.03 9.57 -10.37
CA THR A 80 -2.95 9.13 -11.25
C THR A 80 -3.42 8.07 -12.26
N PHE A 81 -4.25 7.12 -11.82
CA PHE A 81 -4.62 5.93 -12.58
C PHE A 81 -6.11 5.88 -12.98
N GLY A 82 -6.93 6.81 -12.50
CA GLY A 82 -8.38 6.75 -12.64
C GLY A 82 -9.01 5.87 -11.56
N THR A 83 -10.12 5.21 -11.86
CA THR A 83 -10.86 4.41 -10.87
C THR A 83 -9.99 3.37 -10.17
N VAL A 84 -10.09 3.33 -8.85
CA VAL A 84 -9.44 2.35 -7.97
C VAL A 84 -10.49 1.47 -7.33
N GLU A 85 -10.35 0.16 -7.45
CA GLU A 85 -11.13 -0.82 -6.70
C GLU A 85 -10.42 -1.12 -5.38
N VAL A 86 -11.17 -1.18 -4.28
CA VAL A 86 -10.65 -1.45 -2.95
C VAL A 86 -11.37 -2.67 -2.39
N ALA A 87 -10.62 -3.70 -2.00
CA ALA A 87 -11.13 -4.91 -1.38
C ALA A 87 -10.49 -5.10 0.00
N GLU A 88 -11.30 -5.33 1.03
CA GLU A 88 -10.84 -5.75 2.35
C GLU A 88 -10.41 -7.22 2.29
N LEU A 89 -9.29 -7.56 2.94
CA LEU A 89 -8.79 -8.92 3.08
C LEU A 89 -8.97 -9.34 4.55
N GLU A 90 -9.60 -10.50 4.77
CA GLU A 90 -9.86 -11.09 6.09
C GLU A 90 -8.58 -11.61 6.77
#